data_AF-A0A4E9EN03-F1
#
_entry.id   AF-A0A4E9EN03-F1
#
_cell.length_a   1.000
_cell.length_b   1.000
_cell.length_c   1.000
_cell.angle_alpha   90.00
_cell.angle_beta   90.00
_cell.angle_gamma   90.00
#
_symmetry.space_group_name_H-M   'P 1'
#
loop_
_entity.id
_entity.type
_entity.pdbx_description
1 polymer ?
#
loop_
_entity_poly.entity_id
_entity_poly.type
_entity_poly.pdbx_seq_one_letter_code
_entity_poly.pdbx_strand_id
1 'polypeptide(L)'
;MVQSLRDIDVIINHFEKYPLLTKKLEDFQLFSQIVTLIHKKEHLTITASMNKGLSTFMKTTFPDIIPATRPSRSDEELINSKIDPY
;
A
#
# COMPACT_ATOMS: atom_id res chain seq x y z
N MET A 1 -17.60 4.81 2.81
CA MET A 1 -16.29 4.93 2.12
C MET A 1 -15.34 5.56 3.11
N VAL A 2 -14.22 4.92 3.43
CA VAL A 2 -13.22 5.48 4.35
C VAL A 2 -12.22 6.28 3.52
N GLN A 3 -12.07 7.57 3.82
CA GLN A 3 -11.21 8.47 3.06
C GLN A 3 -10.25 9.28 3.94
N SER A 4 -10.48 9.34 5.25
CA SER A 4 -9.63 10.13 6.14
C SER A 4 -8.36 9.34 6.51
N LEU A 5 -7.21 10.02 6.52
CA LEU A 5 -5.93 9.38 6.85
C LEU A 5 -5.96 8.75 8.25
N ARG A 6 -6.62 9.41 9.21
CA ARG A 6 -6.80 8.91 10.58
C ARG A 6 -7.55 7.60 10.64
N ASP A 7 -8.62 7.46 9.85
CA ASP A 7 -9.39 6.23 9.80
C ASP A 7 -8.62 5.11 9.08
N ILE A 8 -7.81 5.47 8.08
CA ILE A 8 -6.91 4.53 7.39
C ILE A 8 -5.84 3.98 8.36
N ASP A 9 -5.27 4.82 9.22
CA ASP A 9 -4.29 4.39 10.22
C ASP A 9 -4.90 3.37 11.22
N VAL A 10 -6.16 3.58 11.62
CA VAL A 10 -6.89 2.61 12.47
C VAL A 10 -7.04 1.27 11.75
N ILE A 11 -7.36 1.29 10.45
CA ILE A 11 -7.50 0.08 9.64
C ILE A 11 -6.17 -0.65 9.49
N ILE A 12 -5.08 0.08 9.24
CA ILE A 12 -3.73 -0.51 9.14
C ILE A 12 -3.36 -1.20 10.45
N ASN A 13 -3.51 -0.51 11.59
CA ASN A 13 -3.20 -1.08 12.90
C ASN A 13 -4.05 -2.34 13.20
N HIS A 14 -5.32 -2.37 12.77
CA HIS A 14 -6.14 -3.57 12.90
C HIS A 14 -5.58 -4.75 12.10
N PHE A 15 -5.22 -4.53 10.83
CA PHE A 15 -4.71 -5.59 9.97
C PHE A 15 -3.24 -5.96 10.22
N GLU A 16 -2.46 -5.11 10.87
CA GLU A 16 -1.14 -5.50 11.41
C GLU A 16 -1.29 -6.45 12.60
N LYS A 17 -2.25 -6.20 13.48
CA LYS A 17 -2.55 -7.07 14.62
C LYS A 17 -3.30 -8.35 14.23
N TYR A 18 -4.15 -8.26 13.21
CA TYR A 18 -4.99 -9.35 12.70
C TYR A 18 -4.75 -9.51 11.19
N PRO A 19 -3.66 -10.17 10.79
CA PRO A 19 -3.24 -10.24 9.40
C PRO A 19 -4.24 -10.97 8.53
N LEU A 20 -4.39 -10.48 7.30
CA LEU A 20 -5.17 -11.13 6.26
C LEU A 20 -4.50 -12.46 5.88
N LEU A 21 -5.27 -13.54 5.86
CA LEU A 21 -4.76 -14.88 5.50
C LEU A 21 -4.76 -15.12 3.99
N THR A 22 -5.52 -14.35 3.23
CA THR A 22 -5.70 -14.54 1.78
C THR A 22 -4.66 -13.76 0.96
N LYS A 23 -4.69 -13.96 -0.37
CA LYS A 23 -3.87 -13.20 -1.35
C LYS A 23 -4.06 -11.67 -1.27
N LYS A 24 -5.13 -11.21 -0.61
CA LYS A 24 -5.36 -9.78 -0.33
C LYS A 24 -4.33 -9.18 0.64
N LEU A 25 -3.58 -10.01 1.38
CA LEU A 25 -2.50 -9.52 2.24
C LEU A 25 -1.42 -8.80 1.42
N GLU A 26 -1.06 -9.33 0.25
CA GLU A 26 -0.01 -8.74 -0.60
C GLU A 26 -0.41 -7.33 -1.06
N ASP A 27 -1.70 -7.17 -1.41
CA ASP A 27 -2.28 -5.88 -1.77
C ASP A 27 -2.34 -4.93 -0.56
N PHE A 28 -2.63 -5.46 0.64
CA PHE A 28 -2.62 -4.68 1.89
C PHE A 28 -1.20 -4.22 2.29
N GLN A 29 -0.18 -5.06 2.09
CA GLN A 29 1.22 -4.69 2.35
C GLN A 29 1.67 -3.55 1.45
N LEU A 30 1.35 -3.63 0.15
CA LEU A 30 1.62 -2.55 -0.79
C LEU A 30 0.86 -1.27 -0.39
N PHE A 31 -0.40 -1.41 0.04
CA PHE A 31 -1.19 -0.28 0.54
C PHE A 31 -0.58 0.37 1.79
N SER A 32 -0.12 -0.40 2.78
CA SER A 32 0.53 0.12 3.99
C SER A 32 1.82 0.89 3.65
N GLN A 33 2.61 0.38 2.70
CA GLN A 33 3.80 1.09 2.20
C GLN A 33 3.43 2.45 1.57
N ILE A 34 2.37 2.49 0.75
CA ILE A 34 1.89 3.74 0.15
C ILE A 34 1.44 4.73 1.23
N VAL A 35 0.70 4.28 2.25
CA VAL A 35 0.26 5.16 3.34
C VAL A 35 1.45 5.72 4.14
N THR A 36 2.50 4.92 4.32
CA THR A 36 3.75 5.40 4.92
C THR A 36 4.40 6.52 4.10
N LEU A 37 4.43 6.40 2.77
CA LEU A 37 4.94 7.45 1.87
C LEU A 37 4.05 8.71 1.91
N ILE A 38 2.74 8.53 2.10
CA ILE A 38 1.80 9.64 2.27
C ILE A 38 2.09 10.40 3.57
N HIS A 39 2.31 9.70 4.68
CA HIS A 39 2.69 10.30 5.97
C HIS A 39 4.02 11.07 5.89
N LYS A 40 5.01 10.52 5.16
CA LYS A 40 6.29 11.20 4.89
C LYS A 40 6.15 12.40 3.96
N LYS A 41 4.96 12.69 3.44
CA LYS A 41 4.69 13.77 2.47
C LYS A 41 5.53 13.66 1.19
N GLU A 42 6.10 12.51 0.88
CA GLU A 42 6.94 12.32 -0.31
C GLU A 42 6.11 12.41 -1.61
N HIS A 43 4.80 12.12 -1.51
CA HIS A 43 3.82 12.42 -2.56
C HIS A 43 3.68 13.92 -2.88
N LEU A 44 4.03 14.81 -1.94
CA LEU A 44 3.97 16.27 -2.13
C LEU A 44 5.20 16.82 -2.86
N THR A 45 6.33 16.12 -2.82
CA THR A 45 7.58 16.56 -3.48
C THR A 45 7.41 16.61 -5.01
N ILE A 46 6.59 15.70 -5.55
CA ILE A 46 6.23 15.64 -6.98
C ILE A 46 5.26 16.77 -7.37
N THR A 47 4.44 17.26 -6.44
CA THR A 47 3.39 18.25 -6.72
C THR A 47 3.83 19.69 -6.42
N ALA A 48 4.70 19.91 -5.43
CA ALA A 48 5.23 21.23 -5.08
C ALA A 48 6.12 21.84 -6.17
N SER A 49 6.70 21.02 -7.06
CA SER A 49 7.50 21.46 -8.20
C SER A 49 6.66 21.88 -9.42
N MET A 50 5.32 21.89 -9.33
CA MET A 50 4.44 22.25 -10.45
C MET A 50 3.39 23.31 -10.09
N ASN A 51 3.57 24.52 -10.62
CA ASN A 51 2.63 25.63 -10.45
C ASN A 51 1.29 25.48 -11.21
N LYS A 52 1.06 24.40 -11.99
CA LYS A 52 -0.15 24.19 -12.83
C LYS A 52 -0.77 22.78 -12.81
N GLY A 53 -0.39 21.92 -11.86
CA GLY A 53 -1.09 20.65 -11.60
C GLY A 53 -0.81 19.49 -12.57
N LEU A 54 -1.40 18.32 -12.27
CA LEU A 54 -1.10 17.03 -12.91
C LEU A 54 -2.28 16.55 -13.79
N SER A 55 -2.04 16.45 -15.09
CA SER A 55 -2.97 15.94 -16.13
C SER A 55 -2.29 14.78 -16.90
N THR A 56 -2.80 14.34 -18.05
CA THR A 56 -2.31 13.24 -18.94
C THR A 56 -0.79 13.06 -19.05
N PHE A 57 -0.03 14.12 -18.77
CA PHE A 57 1.40 14.21 -18.46
C PHE A 57 1.96 13.09 -17.57
N MET A 58 1.21 12.59 -16.58
CA MET A 58 1.75 11.65 -15.59
C MET A 58 2.22 10.31 -16.18
N LYS A 59 1.73 9.91 -17.36
CA LYS A 59 2.23 8.71 -18.09
C LYS A 59 3.52 8.97 -18.87
N THR A 60 3.79 10.22 -19.25
CA THR A 60 4.99 10.61 -20.02
C THR A 60 6.14 11.09 -19.14
N THR A 61 5.86 11.55 -17.90
CA THR A 61 6.90 12.06 -16.98
C THR A 61 7.68 10.97 -16.27
N PHE A 62 7.13 9.76 -16.18
CA PHE A 62 7.80 8.62 -15.56
C PHE A 62 7.90 7.47 -16.57
N PRO A 63 8.73 7.62 -17.62
CA PRO A 63 8.93 6.56 -18.61
C PRO A 63 9.60 5.32 -18.00
N ASP A 64 10.36 5.48 -16.92
CA ASP A 64 11.13 4.42 -16.24
C ASP A 64 10.51 4.03 -14.89
N ILE A 65 9.17 3.88 -14.82
CA ILE A 65 8.55 3.31 -13.61
C ILE A 65 8.91 1.83 -13.55
N ILE A 66 9.73 1.46 -12.56
CA ILE A 66 9.89 0.08 -12.15
C ILE A 66 8.68 -0.27 -11.28
N PRO A 67 7.80 -1.19 -11.69
CA PRO A 67 6.67 -1.59 -10.86
C PRO A 67 7.18 -2.16 -9.53
N ALA A 68 6.55 -1.77 -8.43
CA ALA A 68 6.87 -2.33 -7.12
C ALA A 68 6.72 -3.86 -7.16
N THR A 69 7.74 -4.57 -6.70
CA THR A 69 7.70 -6.02 -6.63
C THR A 69 6.60 -6.43 -5.67
N ARG A 70 5.62 -7.18 -6.16
CA ARG A 70 4.56 -7.72 -5.32
C ARG A 70 5.18 -8.72 -4.34
N PRO A 71 5.03 -8.54 -3.01
CA PRO A 71 5.47 -9.54 -2.06
C PRO A 71 4.63 -10.80 -2.29
N SER A 72 5.25 -11.88 -2.77
CA SER A 72 4.59 -13.17 -2.92
C SER A 72 4.69 -13.94 -1.61
N ARG A 73 3.56 -14.36 -1.06
CA ARG A 73 3.57 -15.30 0.07
C ARG A 73 4.15 -16.65 -0.37
N SER A 74 5.08 -17.23 0.40
CA SER A 74 5.48 -18.63 0.19
C SER A 74 4.38 -19.55 0.74
N ASP A 75 4.13 -20.68 0.06
CA ASP A 75 3.10 -21.65 0.49
C ASP A 75 3.35 -22.19 1.92
N GLU A 76 4.61 -22.13 2.38
CA GLU A 76 5.03 -22.47 3.74
C GLU A 76 4.43 -21.55 4.82
N GLU A 77 4.25 -20.26 4.54
CA GLU A 77 3.62 -19.31 5.47
C GLU A 77 2.10 -19.56 5.61
N LEU A 78 1.45 -20.04 4.55
CA LEU A 78 0.03 -20.42 4.58
C LEU A 78 -0.19 -21.67 5.44
N ILE A 79 0.71 -22.65 5.35
CA ILE A 79 0.68 -23.89 6.15
C ILE A 79 0.92 -23.59 7.64
N ASN A 80 1.83 -22.67 7.96
CA ASN A 80 2.12 -22.24 9.33
C ASN A 80 1.03 -21.34 9.95
N SER A 81 0.16 -20.77 9.12
CA SER A 81 -1.00 -19.98 9.58
C SER A 81 -2.23 -20.83 9.94
N LYS A 82 -2.11 -22.17 9.98
CA LYS A 82 -3.11 -23.08 10.56
C LYS A 82 -3.30 -22.80 12.06
N ILE A 83 -4.02 -21.71 12.35
CA ILE A 83 -4.77 -21.52 13.58
C ILE A 83 -6.00 -22.43 13.45
N ASP A 84 -6.28 -23.16 14.52
CA ASP A 84 -7.17 -24.33 14.63
C ASP A 84 -8.43 -24.31 13.75
N PRO A 85 -8.80 -25.47 13.17
CA PRO A 85 -10.13 -25.65 12.60
C PRO A 85 -11.13 -25.70 13.76
N TYR A 86 -11.87 -24.62 13.97
CA TYR A 86 -13.20 -24.73 14.55
C TYR A 86 -14.21 -24.96 13.42
#